data_AF-A0A7W8ISA3-F1
#
_entry.id   AF-A0A7W8ISA3-F1
#
_cell.length_a   1.000
_cell.length_b   1.000
_cell.length_c   1.000
_cell.angle_alpha   90.00
_cell.angle_beta   90.00
_cell.angle_gamma   90.00
#
_symmetry.space_group_name_H-M   'P 1'
#
loop_
_entity.id
_entity.type
_entity.pdbx_description
1 polymer ?
#
loop_
_entity_poly.entity_id
_entity_poly.type
_entity_poly.pdbx_seq_one_letter_code
_entity_poly.pdbx_strand_id
1 'polypeptide(L)'
;MKPSPIFLTAVFKERIWGGTALKEQFGYDIPSDTTGECWAISAHPNGQSVVAEGPFNGKALGELWEQHRELFGNLEGEKFPLLTKILDANKDLSVQVHPDDKYASEHENGELGKTECWYIIDCKENAEMIYGHNAKTKEELVQMIENGQWNELLRKVKIKPGDFFYVPNGTIHALCEGTLVLETQQNSDTTYRVYDYDRIDANGKKRELHLDKAIDVTTVPHVDGMSQPVKEEKDGVTITTFVKGEFFSVYKWKIHKETSFTQDQLFLLCSVITGEGELIQHGERFLLQKGSHFIIPHQSGTFKIQGNCELIVSHV
;
A
#
# COMPACT_ATOMS: atom_id res chain seq x y z
N MET A 1 -19.15 8.71 23.90
CA MET A 1 -19.75 8.84 22.55
C MET A 1 -19.08 7.79 21.69
N LYS A 2 -19.80 7.09 20.81
CA LYS A 2 -19.14 6.12 19.91
C LYS A 2 -18.26 6.89 18.92
N PRO A 3 -17.07 6.39 18.55
CA PRO A 3 -16.23 7.05 17.57
C PRO A 3 -16.94 7.21 16.22
N SER A 4 -16.64 8.31 15.52
CA SER A 4 -17.05 8.58 14.14
C SER A 4 -15.90 8.25 13.17
N PRO A 5 -16.15 8.10 11.86
CA PRO A 5 -15.11 7.91 10.86
C PRO A 5 -14.07 9.04 10.87
N ILE A 6 -12.82 8.71 10.61
CA ILE A 6 -11.70 9.66 10.60
C ILE A 6 -11.18 9.79 9.18
N PHE A 7 -11.56 10.87 8.49
CA PHE A 7 -11.07 11.17 7.14
C PHE A 7 -9.67 11.77 7.19
N LEU A 8 -8.84 11.41 6.22
CA LEU A 8 -7.43 11.74 6.18
C LEU A 8 -7.09 12.53 4.90
N THR A 9 -6.31 13.59 5.07
CA THR A 9 -5.60 14.26 3.99
C THR A 9 -4.27 13.54 3.77
N ALA A 10 -4.05 13.10 2.53
CA ALA A 10 -2.86 12.36 2.12
C ALA A 10 -1.62 13.26 1.98
N VAL A 11 -0.43 12.64 1.94
CA VAL A 11 0.85 13.29 1.66
C VAL A 11 1.40 12.80 0.32
N PHE A 12 1.83 13.71 -0.55
CA PHE A 12 2.37 13.36 -1.86
C PHE A 12 3.90 13.37 -1.89
N LYS A 13 4.48 12.44 -2.66
CA LYS A 13 5.94 12.33 -2.83
C LYS A 13 6.32 12.35 -4.30
N GLU A 14 7.24 13.24 -4.64
CA GLU A 14 7.89 13.25 -5.94
C GLU A 14 8.87 12.08 -6.08
N ARG A 15 8.91 11.51 -7.28
CA ARG A 15 9.76 10.39 -7.67
C ARG A 15 10.17 10.55 -9.12
N ILE A 16 11.42 10.20 -9.44
CA ILE A 16 11.94 10.25 -10.82
C ILE A 16 11.13 9.42 -11.83
N TRP A 17 10.34 8.47 -11.32
CA TRP A 17 9.47 7.57 -12.07
C TRP A 17 7.98 7.98 -12.00
N GLY A 18 7.63 9.01 -11.25
CA GLY A 18 6.25 9.46 -11.06
C GLY A 18 5.65 10.18 -12.26
N GLY A 19 4.36 10.47 -12.18
CA GLY A 19 3.58 11.07 -13.26
C GLY A 19 2.46 11.98 -12.74
N THR A 20 1.38 12.06 -13.54
CA THR A 20 0.21 12.92 -13.31
C THR A 20 -1.08 12.13 -13.08
N ALA A 21 -1.05 10.78 -13.07
CA ALA A 21 -2.27 9.97 -12.98
C ALA A 21 -2.99 10.19 -11.65
N LEU A 22 -2.27 10.49 -10.57
CA LEU A 22 -2.85 10.88 -9.28
C LEU A 22 -3.74 12.13 -9.39
N LYS A 23 -3.33 13.13 -10.20
CA LYS A 23 -4.16 14.31 -10.47
C LYS A 23 -5.28 14.00 -11.45
N GLU A 24 -4.97 13.35 -12.56
CA GLU A 24 -5.91 13.14 -13.67
C GLU A 24 -7.02 12.15 -13.30
N GLN A 25 -6.71 11.11 -12.52
CA GLN A 25 -7.66 10.06 -12.20
C GLN A 25 -8.34 10.22 -10.83
N PHE A 26 -7.70 10.88 -9.86
CA PHE A 26 -8.27 11.09 -8.51
C PHE A 26 -8.58 12.55 -8.20
N GLY A 27 -8.18 13.51 -9.05
CA GLY A 27 -8.40 14.92 -8.80
C GLY A 27 -7.50 15.51 -7.71
N TYR A 28 -6.41 14.83 -7.34
CA TYR A 28 -5.50 15.32 -6.31
C TYR A 28 -4.73 16.56 -6.75
N ASP A 29 -4.46 17.44 -5.78
CA ASP A 29 -3.49 18.53 -5.94
C ASP A 29 -2.09 17.98 -5.68
N ILE A 30 -1.36 17.68 -6.77
CA ILE A 30 -0.03 17.06 -6.71
C ILE A 30 1.08 18.11 -6.82
N PRO A 31 2.22 17.94 -6.12
CA PRO A 31 3.29 18.93 -6.06
C PRO A 31 4.03 19.12 -7.38
N SER A 32 4.10 18.09 -8.24
CA SER A 32 4.72 18.17 -9.55
C SER A 32 4.20 17.10 -10.52
N ASP A 33 4.55 17.23 -11.81
CA ASP A 33 4.27 16.23 -12.85
C ASP A 33 5.11 14.95 -12.71
N THR A 34 5.92 14.84 -11.64
CA THR A 34 6.68 13.65 -11.27
C THR A 34 6.24 13.10 -9.91
N THR A 35 4.98 13.31 -9.53
CA THR A 35 4.43 12.76 -8.28
C THR A 35 4.22 11.27 -8.44
N GLY A 36 5.00 10.46 -7.72
CA GLY A 36 4.95 8.99 -7.82
C GLY A 36 4.11 8.34 -6.73
N GLU A 37 3.98 8.98 -5.56
CA GLU A 37 3.31 8.34 -4.42
C GLU A 37 2.31 9.30 -3.76
N CYS A 38 1.14 8.76 -3.45
CA CYS A 38 0.19 9.32 -2.50
C CYS A 38 0.24 8.43 -1.25
N TRP A 39 0.77 8.95 -0.16
CA TRP A 39 0.71 8.31 1.15
C TRP A 39 -0.66 8.63 1.76
N ALA A 40 -1.62 7.76 1.44
CA ALA A 40 -3.03 7.93 1.68
C ALA A 40 -3.39 7.81 3.16
N ILE A 41 -2.94 6.72 3.79
CA ILE A 41 -3.13 6.43 5.21
C ILE A 41 -1.75 6.14 5.79
N SER A 42 -1.15 7.15 6.41
CA SER A 42 0.22 7.08 6.89
C SER A 42 0.37 7.69 8.27
N ALA A 43 1.03 6.96 9.15
CA ALA A 43 1.60 7.49 10.38
C ALA A 43 3.14 7.45 10.35
N HIS A 44 3.73 7.16 9.19
CA HIS A 44 5.18 7.08 9.05
C HIS A 44 5.81 8.48 9.21
N PRO A 45 6.90 8.64 9.99
CA PRO A 45 7.53 9.95 10.24
C PRO A 45 7.93 10.71 8.97
N ASN A 46 8.29 10.00 7.89
CA ASN A 46 8.65 10.61 6.60
C ASN A 46 7.45 11.28 5.89
N GLY A 47 6.22 11.07 6.32
CA GLY A 47 5.03 11.72 5.74
C GLY A 47 3.75 11.23 6.38
N GLN A 48 3.27 11.93 7.42
CA GLN A 48 2.05 11.53 8.11
C GLN A 48 0.80 12.15 7.45
N SER A 49 -0.23 11.34 7.27
CA SER A 49 -1.56 11.82 6.95
C SER A 49 -2.11 12.65 8.12
N VAL A 50 -2.93 13.65 7.80
CA VAL A 50 -3.54 14.55 8.78
C VAL A 50 -5.04 14.34 8.78
N VAL A 51 -5.67 14.37 9.94
CA VAL A 51 -7.13 14.28 10.06
C VAL A 51 -7.76 15.51 9.41
N ALA A 52 -8.66 15.30 8.46
CA ALA A 52 -9.24 16.35 7.63
C ALA A 52 -10.39 17.12 8.31
N GLU A 53 -11.10 16.49 9.24
CA GLU A 53 -12.29 17.05 9.87
C GLU A 53 -12.64 16.40 11.22
N GLY A 54 -13.64 16.96 11.90
CA GLY A 54 -14.12 16.45 13.19
C GLY A 54 -13.25 16.85 14.38
N PRO A 55 -13.41 16.19 15.55
CA PRO A 55 -12.78 16.59 16.81
C PRO A 55 -11.24 16.54 16.80
N PHE A 56 -10.67 15.75 15.89
CA PHE A 56 -9.22 15.57 15.75
C PHE A 56 -8.64 16.32 14.55
N ASN A 57 -9.42 17.19 13.89
CA ASN A 57 -8.98 17.93 12.71
C ASN A 57 -7.61 18.60 12.93
N GLY A 58 -6.72 18.42 11.96
CA GLY A 58 -5.36 18.96 11.98
C GLY A 58 -4.34 18.12 12.76
N LYS A 59 -4.75 17.07 13.48
CA LYS A 59 -3.81 16.14 14.14
C LYS A 59 -3.24 15.16 13.13
N ALA A 60 -1.95 14.85 13.27
CA ALA A 60 -1.34 13.79 12.48
C ALA A 60 -1.82 12.40 12.95
N LEU A 61 -1.87 11.41 12.05
CA LEU A 61 -2.30 10.06 12.41
C LEU A 61 -1.38 9.42 13.49
N GLY A 62 -0.09 9.76 13.49
CA GLY A 62 0.83 9.34 14.55
C GLY A 62 0.44 9.87 15.93
N GLU A 63 -0.04 11.11 16.02
CA GLU A 63 -0.52 11.66 17.29
C GLU A 63 -1.76 10.92 17.80
N LEU A 64 -2.68 10.53 16.91
CA LEU A 64 -3.82 9.72 17.30
C LEU A 64 -3.38 8.35 17.81
N TRP A 65 -2.40 7.73 17.14
CA TRP A 65 -1.86 6.46 17.61
C TRP A 65 -1.24 6.59 19.00
N GLU A 66 -0.50 7.65 19.28
CA GLU A 66 0.14 7.84 20.59
C GLU A 66 -0.84 8.24 21.71
N GLN A 67 -1.77 9.16 21.42
CA GLN A 67 -2.59 9.84 22.44
C GLN A 67 -4.02 9.29 22.53
N HIS A 68 -4.48 8.60 21.50
CA HIS A 68 -5.86 8.12 21.35
C HIS A 68 -5.91 6.64 20.90
N ARG A 69 -5.09 5.79 21.55
CA ARG A 69 -4.96 4.37 21.19
C ARG A 69 -6.29 3.60 21.27
N GLU A 70 -7.26 4.08 22.05
CA GLU A 70 -8.60 3.53 22.13
C GLU A 70 -9.32 3.50 20.77
N LEU A 71 -9.01 4.43 19.86
CA LEU A 71 -9.55 4.46 18.49
C LEU A 71 -9.09 3.26 17.66
N PHE A 72 -8.00 2.62 18.07
CA PHE A 72 -7.38 1.49 17.38
C PHE A 72 -7.46 0.20 18.22
N GLY A 73 -8.38 0.16 19.18
CA GLY A 73 -8.65 -1.02 20.00
C GLY A 73 -7.55 -1.34 21.01
N ASN A 74 -6.77 -0.34 21.44
CA ASN A 74 -5.66 -0.53 22.38
C ASN A 74 -4.59 -1.50 21.87
N LEU A 75 -4.44 -1.61 20.55
CA LEU A 75 -3.42 -2.45 19.92
C LEU A 75 -2.02 -2.07 20.43
N GLU A 76 -1.28 -3.08 20.88
CA GLU A 76 0.10 -2.90 21.34
C GLU A 76 1.04 -2.57 20.17
N GLY A 77 2.15 -1.92 20.49
CA GLY A 77 3.16 -1.50 19.50
C GLY A 77 3.50 -0.01 19.62
N GLU A 78 4.75 0.31 19.30
CA GLU A 78 5.25 1.69 19.34
C GLU A 78 4.73 2.50 18.15
N LYS A 79 4.70 1.89 16.96
CA LYS A 79 4.29 2.51 15.70
C LYS A 79 2.92 2.01 15.26
N PHE A 80 2.15 2.88 14.61
CA PHE A 80 0.95 2.45 13.88
C PHE A 80 1.36 1.38 12.86
N PRO A 81 0.58 0.29 12.70
CA PRO A 81 1.12 -0.94 12.08
C PRO A 81 1.23 -0.89 10.56
N LEU A 82 0.38 -0.12 9.87
CA LEU A 82 0.24 -0.18 8.42
C LEU A 82 0.47 1.17 7.72
N LEU A 83 0.75 1.11 6.43
CA LEU A 83 0.83 2.25 5.53
C LEU A 83 0.10 1.88 4.23
N THR A 84 -0.83 2.73 3.80
CA THR A 84 -1.54 2.58 2.53
C THR A 84 -1.10 3.69 1.57
N LYS A 85 -0.70 3.31 0.37
CA LYS A 85 -0.28 4.23 -0.70
C LYS A 85 -1.06 4.00 -1.98
N ILE A 86 -1.10 5.03 -2.82
CA ILE A 86 -1.37 4.89 -4.25
C ILE A 86 -0.10 5.27 -5.00
N LEU A 87 0.38 4.39 -5.88
CA LEU A 87 1.62 4.60 -6.64
C LEU A 87 1.29 4.79 -8.13
N ASP A 88 1.82 5.86 -8.71
CA ASP A 88 1.76 6.18 -10.15
C ASP A 88 3.12 5.90 -10.79
N ALA A 89 3.30 4.68 -11.28
CA ALA A 89 4.53 4.26 -11.95
C ALA A 89 4.50 4.70 -13.42
N ASN A 90 4.80 5.96 -13.70
CA ASN A 90 4.92 6.49 -15.07
C ASN A 90 6.25 6.08 -15.75
N LYS A 91 7.19 5.48 -15.00
CA LYS A 91 8.38 4.75 -15.48
C LYS A 91 8.65 3.58 -14.55
N ASP A 92 9.55 2.68 -14.94
CA ASP A 92 9.95 1.56 -14.08
C ASP A 92 10.48 2.04 -12.71
N LEU A 93 9.97 1.47 -11.63
CA LEU A 93 10.56 1.63 -10.30
C LEU A 93 11.86 0.84 -10.22
N SER A 94 12.72 1.18 -9.27
CA SER A 94 13.89 0.33 -9.02
C SER A 94 13.48 -1.08 -8.62
N VAL A 95 14.27 -2.06 -9.05
CA VAL A 95 14.18 -3.42 -8.51
C VAL A 95 14.68 -3.42 -7.08
N GLN A 96 13.87 -3.96 -6.18
CA GLN A 96 14.09 -3.85 -4.75
C GLN A 96 13.67 -5.11 -4.00
N VAL A 97 14.09 -5.19 -2.74
CA VAL A 97 13.68 -6.19 -1.78
C VAL A 97 13.54 -5.52 -0.40
N HIS A 98 12.64 -6.07 0.42
CA HIS A 98 12.32 -5.54 1.73
C HIS A 98 12.69 -6.52 2.84
N PRO A 99 13.24 -6.07 3.97
CA PRO A 99 13.54 -6.93 5.12
C PRO A 99 12.28 -7.37 5.89
N ASP A 100 12.44 -8.42 6.69
CA ASP A 100 11.53 -8.75 7.78
C ASP A 100 11.72 -7.81 8.99
N ASP A 101 10.86 -7.93 10.00
CA ASP A 101 10.90 -7.07 11.20
C ASP A 101 12.20 -7.23 11.98
N LYS A 102 12.75 -8.45 12.03
CA LYS A 102 13.99 -8.71 12.77
C LYS A 102 15.16 -7.99 12.12
N TYR A 103 15.37 -8.18 10.82
CA TYR A 103 16.49 -7.57 10.11
C TYR A 103 16.33 -6.04 10.08
N ALA A 104 15.12 -5.53 9.85
CA ALA A 104 14.85 -4.09 9.86
C ALA A 104 15.13 -3.46 11.24
N SER A 105 14.68 -4.11 12.31
CA SER A 105 14.92 -3.62 13.68
C SER A 105 16.42 -3.54 13.99
N GLU A 106 17.19 -4.58 13.61
CA GLU A 106 18.63 -4.66 13.83
C GLU A 106 19.45 -3.69 12.96
N HIS A 107 19.03 -3.44 11.71
CA HIS A 107 19.86 -2.71 10.73
C HIS A 107 19.36 -1.31 10.36
N GLU A 108 18.12 -0.97 10.71
CA GLU A 108 17.44 0.27 10.31
C GLU A 108 16.86 1.03 11.51
N ASN A 109 17.55 1.00 12.65
CA ASN A 109 17.21 1.78 13.85
C ASN A 109 15.81 1.47 14.44
N GLY A 110 15.45 0.18 14.56
CA GLY A 110 14.13 -0.21 15.09
C GLY A 110 12.99 0.00 14.09
N GLU A 111 13.28 0.01 12.78
CA GLU A 111 12.23 0.06 11.77
C GLU A 111 11.45 -1.25 11.71
N LEU A 112 10.18 -1.17 11.32
CA LEU A 112 9.43 -2.37 10.95
C LEU A 112 10.00 -2.95 9.65
N GLY A 113 9.83 -4.25 9.45
CA GLY A 113 10.00 -4.88 8.16
C GLY A 113 8.98 -4.33 7.17
N LYS A 114 9.02 -4.81 5.93
CA LYS A 114 8.08 -4.33 4.89
C LYS A 114 7.57 -5.49 4.04
N THR A 115 6.66 -6.24 4.64
CA THR A 115 5.70 -7.06 3.88
C THR A 115 4.62 -6.15 3.31
N GLU A 116 4.23 -6.40 2.07
CA GLU A 116 3.25 -5.57 1.36
C GLU A 116 2.36 -6.38 0.42
N CYS A 117 1.44 -5.69 -0.24
CA CYS A 117 0.63 -6.23 -1.31
C CYS A 117 0.19 -5.11 -2.25
N TRP A 118 -0.12 -5.50 -3.48
CA TRP A 118 -0.58 -4.59 -4.52
C TRP A 118 -1.93 -5.02 -5.06
N TYR A 119 -2.87 -4.10 -5.07
CA TYR A 119 -4.06 -4.17 -5.91
C TYR A 119 -3.85 -3.28 -7.14
N ILE A 120 -3.91 -3.87 -8.34
CA ILE A 120 -3.75 -3.13 -9.58
C ILE A 120 -5.04 -2.36 -9.85
N ILE A 121 -5.03 -1.04 -9.62
CA ILE A 121 -6.19 -0.18 -9.92
C ILE A 121 -6.37 -0.09 -11.42
N ASP A 122 -5.29 0.24 -12.12
CA ASP A 122 -5.25 0.35 -13.57
C ASP A 122 -3.83 0.09 -14.11
N CYS A 123 -3.71 -0.29 -15.36
CA CYS A 123 -2.42 -0.41 -16.04
C CYS A 123 -2.57 -0.40 -17.56
N LYS A 124 -1.47 -0.08 -18.27
CA LYS A 124 -1.43 -0.17 -19.73
C LYS A 124 -1.67 -1.61 -20.23
N GLU A 125 -2.11 -1.74 -21.48
CA GLU A 125 -2.24 -3.05 -22.11
C GLU A 125 -0.87 -3.77 -22.15
N ASN A 126 -0.87 -5.08 -21.86
CA ASN A 126 0.34 -5.89 -21.73
C ASN A 126 1.34 -5.39 -20.67
N ALA A 127 0.88 -4.65 -19.66
CA ALA A 127 1.71 -4.29 -18.52
C ALA A 127 2.29 -5.53 -17.84
N GLU A 128 3.49 -5.37 -17.31
CA GLU A 128 4.21 -6.38 -16.56
C GLU A 128 4.66 -5.78 -15.23
N MET A 129 5.06 -6.62 -14.28
CA MET A 129 5.84 -6.24 -13.12
C MET A 129 6.99 -7.24 -12.94
N ILE A 130 8.01 -6.84 -12.17
CA ILE A 130 9.03 -7.78 -11.70
C ILE A 130 8.53 -8.40 -10.39
N TYR A 131 8.49 -9.73 -10.33
CA TYR A 131 8.05 -10.46 -9.15
C TYR A 131 8.81 -11.79 -9.03
N GLY A 132 9.81 -11.78 -8.15
CA GLY A 132 10.72 -12.88 -7.90
C GLY A 132 11.94 -12.93 -8.82
N HIS A 133 12.74 -13.96 -8.62
CA HIS A 133 13.95 -14.24 -9.39
C HIS A 133 14.08 -15.73 -9.75
N ASN A 134 14.98 -16.07 -10.68
CA ASN A 134 15.16 -17.43 -11.18
C ASN A 134 16.25 -18.23 -10.45
N ALA A 135 17.20 -17.56 -9.77
CA ALA A 135 18.29 -18.21 -9.04
C ALA A 135 17.81 -19.26 -8.02
N LYS A 136 18.52 -20.39 -7.97
CA LYS A 136 18.19 -21.57 -7.15
C LYS A 136 18.93 -21.59 -5.81
N THR A 137 20.09 -20.97 -5.74
CA THR A 137 20.89 -20.85 -4.51
C THR A 137 21.35 -19.41 -4.30
N LYS A 138 21.76 -19.08 -3.07
CA LYS A 138 22.23 -17.74 -2.73
C LYS A 138 23.49 -17.38 -3.52
N GLU A 139 24.36 -18.35 -3.78
CA GLU A 139 25.57 -18.17 -4.59
C GLU A 139 25.23 -17.82 -6.04
N GLU A 140 24.22 -18.49 -6.63
CA GLU A 140 23.74 -18.16 -7.97
C GLU A 140 23.13 -16.76 -8.02
N LEU A 141 22.34 -16.38 -7.00
CA LEU A 141 21.78 -15.02 -6.90
C LEU A 141 22.89 -13.96 -6.91
N VAL A 142 23.91 -14.12 -6.05
CA VAL A 142 25.05 -13.20 -5.97
C VAL A 142 25.79 -13.12 -7.31
N GLN A 143 26.12 -14.28 -7.89
CA GLN A 143 26.82 -14.32 -9.17
C GLN A 143 26.05 -13.61 -10.29
N MET A 144 24.73 -13.79 -10.37
CA MET A 144 23.91 -13.12 -11.39
C MET A 144 23.80 -11.61 -11.17
N ILE A 145 23.69 -11.16 -9.91
CA ILE A 145 23.69 -9.75 -9.53
C ILE A 145 25.02 -9.08 -9.92
N GLU A 146 26.15 -9.67 -9.51
CA GLU A 146 27.49 -9.12 -9.76
C GLU A 146 27.83 -9.03 -11.25
N ASN A 147 27.37 -10.01 -12.04
CA ASN A 147 27.57 -10.04 -13.49
C ASN A 147 26.50 -9.23 -14.27
N GLY A 148 25.54 -8.60 -13.60
CA GLY A 148 24.49 -7.81 -14.23
C GLY A 148 23.54 -8.61 -15.13
N GLN A 149 23.32 -9.89 -14.81
CA GLN A 149 22.49 -10.83 -15.60
C GLN A 149 20.99 -10.63 -15.29
N TRP A 150 20.51 -9.39 -15.35
CA TRP A 150 19.18 -8.99 -14.89
C TRP A 150 18.04 -9.65 -15.67
N ASN A 151 18.22 -9.84 -16.98
CA ASN A 151 17.19 -10.43 -17.84
C ASN A 151 16.98 -11.91 -17.53
N GLU A 152 18.05 -12.62 -17.17
CA GLU A 152 18.00 -14.02 -16.76
C GLU A 152 17.56 -14.17 -15.30
N LEU A 153 18.00 -13.24 -14.44
CA LEU A 153 17.73 -13.29 -13.00
C LEU A 153 16.27 -12.96 -12.70
N LEU A 154 15.74 -11.86 -13.23
CA LEU A 154 14.47 -11.28 -12.81
C LEU A 154 13.29 -11.98 -13.49
N ARG A 155 12.25 -12.27 -12.72
CA ARG A 155 11.00 -12.82 -13.25
C ARG A 155 10.02 -11.71 -13.55
N LYS A 156 9.54 -11.65 -14.79
CA LYS A 156 8.45 -10.78 -15.20
C LYS A 156 7.13 -11.53 -15.21
N VAL A 157 6.09 -10.88 -14.73
CA VAL A 157 4.71 -11.39 -14.74
C VAL A 157 3.79 -10.35 -15.34
N LYS A 158 2.88 -10.81 -16.20
CA LYS A 158 1.85 -9.96 -16.80
C LYS A 158 0.77 -9.62 -15.78
N ILE A 159 0.24 -8.42 -15.89
CA ILE A 159 -0.76 -7.88 -14.96
C ILE A 159 -1.90 -7.22 -15.73
N LYS A 160 -3.04 -7.08 -15.08
CA LYS A 160 -4.20 -6.34 -15.57
C LYS A 160 -4.96 -5.66 -14.42
N PRO A 161 -5.83 -4.68 -14.70
CA PRO A 161 -6.67 -4.06 -13.67
C PRO A 161 -7.49 -5.09 -12.90
N GLY A 162 -7.49 -4.97 -11.57
CA GLY A 162 -8.16 -5.87 -10.65
C GLY A 162 -7.34 -7.08 -10.19
N ASP A 163 -6.14 -7.29 -10.72
CA ASP A 163 -5.22 -8.30 -10.17
C ASP A 163 -4.74 -7.90 -8.77
N PHE A 164 -4.35 -8.90 -7.98
CA PHE A 164 -3.83 -8.73 -6.63
C PHE A 164 -2.58 -9.58 -6.44
N PHE A 165 -1.55 -9.00 -5.83
CA PHE A 165 -0.28 -9.66 -5.54
C PHE A 165 0.10 -9.44 -4.07
N TYR A 166 0.27 -10.53 -3.32
CA TYR A 166 0.89 -10.46 -2.00
C TYR A 166 2.41 -10.47 -2.18
N VAL A 167 3.13 -9.58 -1.52
CA VAL A 167 4.59 -9.45 -1.63
C VAL A 167 5.20 -9.64 -0.24
N PRO A 168 5.52 -10.89 0.15
CA PRO A 168 6.25 -11.15 1.38
C PRO A 168 7.58 -10.38 1.40
N ASN A 169 8.04 -10.00 2.59
CA ASN A 169 9.43 -9.58 2.75
C ASN A 169 10.40 -10.64 2.17
N GLY A 170 11.57 -10.18 1.72
CA GLY A 170 12.55 -11.01 1.01
C GLY A 170 12.23 -11.31 -0.46
N THR A 171 11.07 -10.87 -0.98
CA THR A 171 10.75 -10.98 -2.42
C THR A 171 11.47 -9.90 -3.23
N ILE A 172 12.26 -10.26 -4.24
CA ILE A 172 12.75 -9.29 -5.23
C ILE A 172 11.59 -8.87 -6.13
N HIS A 173 11.32 -7.58 -6.26
CA HIS A 173 10.18 -7.09 -7.03
C HIS A 173 10.38 -5.66 -7.56
N ALA A 174 9.54 -5.25 -8.51
CA ALA A 174 9.42 -3.87 -8.99
C ALA A 174 8.10 -3.65 -9.73
N LEU A 175 7.45 -2.51 -9.52
CA LEU A 175 6.42 -2.02 -10.43
C LEU A 175 7.08 -1.45 -11.70
N CYS A 176 6.54 -1.80 -12.87
CA CYS A 176 7.03 -1.30 -14.14
C CYS A 176 6.19 -0.11 -14.64
N GLU A 177 6.66 0.55 -15.69
CA GLU A 177 5.99 1.67 -16.34
C GLU A 177 4.54 1.38 -16.73
N GLY A 178 3.67 2.34 -16.46
CA GLY A 178 2.26 2.36 -16.84
C GLY A 178 1.38 1.59 -15.87
N THR A 179 1.74 1.55 -14.59
CA THR A 179 0.93 0.88 -13.55
C THR A 179 0.49 1.86 -12.47
N LEU A 180 -0.80 1.80 -12.12
CA LEU A 180 -1.40 2.52 -11.01
C LEU A 180 -1.88 1.49 -9.98
N VAL A 181 -1.29 1.51 -8.80
CA VAL A 181 -1.57 0.49 -7.77
C VAL A 181 -1.99 1.12 -6.45
N LEU A 182 -2.83 0.41 -5.71
CA LEU A 182 -2.98 0.62 -4.29
C LEU A 182 -2.11 -0.39 -3.55
N GLU A 183 -1.17 0.12 -2.77
CA GLU A 183 -0.25 -0.66 -1.96
C GLU A 183 -0.68 -0.61 -0.50
N THR A 184 -0.88 -1.78 0.12
CA THR A 184 -1.02 -1.91 1.57
C THR A 184 0.21 -2.63 2.09
N GLN A 185 0.91 -2.01 3.02
CA GLN A 185 2.18 -2.47 3.56
C GLN A 185 2.24 -2.29 5.07
N GLN A 186 3.21 -2.93 5.73
CA GLN A 186 3.62 -2.51 7.07
C GLN A 186 4.09 -1.05 7.07
N ASN A 187 4.01 -0.37 8.21
CA ASN A 187 4.41 1.03 8.34
C ASN A 187 5.95 1.18 8.36
N SER A 188 6.58 1.01 7.20
CA SER A 188 8.02 1.06 6.98
C SER A 188 8.34 1.70 5.62
N ASP A 189 9.40 2.49 5.56
CA ASP A 189 9.93 3.06 4.31
C ASP A 189 11.24 2.38 3.88
N THR A 190 11.61 1.27 4.54
CA THR A 190 12.88 0.57 4.29
C THR A 190 12.87 -0.16 2.95
N THR A 191 13.84 0.19 2.10
CA THR A 191 13.96 -0.36 0.74
C THR A 191 15.41 -0.66 0.40
N TYR A 192 15.72 -1.91 0.08
CA TYR A 192 17.04 -2.28 -0.44
C TYR A 192 16.97 -2.41 -1.96
N ARG A 193 17.59 -1.44 -2.62
CA ARG A 193 17.65 -1.38 -4.08
C ARG A 193 18.67 -2.36 -4.65
N VAL A 194 18.22 -3.24 -5.53
CA VAL A 194 19.05 -4.24 -6.24
C VAL A 194 19.52 -3.70 -7.59
N TYR A 195 18.63 -3.07 -8.35
CA TYR A 195 18.94 -2.55 -9.69
C TYR A 195 18.11 -1.32 -10.02
N ASP A 196 18.70 -0.37 -10.74
CA ASP A 196 18.06 0.91 -11.06
C ASP A 196 18.12 1.33 -12.53
N TYR A 197 18.39 0.39 -13.45
CA TYR A 197 18.52 0.65 -14.87
C TYR A 197 19.62 1.66 -15.23
N ASP A 198 20.65 1.74 -14.37
CA ASP A 198 21.78 2.67 -14.50
C ASP A 198 21.35 4.15 -14.68
N ARG A 199 20.15 4.49 -14.20
CA ARG A 199 19.59 5.84 -14.31
C ARG A 199 20.47 6.84 -13.58
N ILE A 200 20.60 8.01 -14.21
CA ILE A 200 21.27 9.17 -13.64
C ILE A 200 20.24 10.20 -13.21
N ASP A 201 20.46 10.80 -12.04
CA ASP A 201 19.66 11.92 -11.57
C ASP A 201 20.01 13.23 -12.31
N ALA A 202 19.32 14.32 -11.97
CA ALA A 202 19.56 15.64 -12.55
C ALA A 202 20.99 16.18 -12.31
N ASN A 203 21.74 15.59 -11.37
CA ASN A 203 23.12 15.94 -11.04
C ASN A 203 24.13 14.98 -11.69
N GLY A 204 23.68 14.05 -12.54
CA GLY A 204 24.54 13.06 -13.22
C GLY A 204 24.99 11.90 -12.34
N LYS A 205 24.37 11.68 -11.18
CA LYS A 205 24.71 10.59 -10.25
C LYS A 205 23.72 9.44 -10.35
N LYS A 206 24.23 8.21 -10.29
CA LYS A 206 23.39 7.01 -10.10
C LYS A 206 22.85 6.99 -8.67
N ARG A 207 21.63 6.48 -8.49
CA ARG A 207 21.09 6.24 -7.15
C ARG A 207 21.83 5.08 -6.49
N GLU A 208 21.86 5.12 -5.16
CA GLU A 208 22.48 4.09 -4.34
C GLU A 208 21.77 2.73 -4.50
N LEU A 209 22.58 1.69 -4.64
CA LEU A 209 22.20 0.29 -4.57
C LEU A 209 22.64 -0.26 -3.21
N HIS A 210 21.87 -1.19 -2.66
CA HIS A 210 22.08 -1.77 -1.33
C HIS A 210 22.33 -3.28 -1.48
N LEU A 211 23.29 -3.66 -2.32
CA LEU A 211 23.43 -5.05 -2.78
C LEU A 211 23.66 -6.04 -1.64
N ASP A 212 24.55 -5.73 -0.70
CA ASP A 212 24.83 -6.62 0.44
C ASP A 212 23.57 -6.88 1.28
N LYS A 213 22.88 -5.81 1.69
CA LYS A 213 21.62 -5.90 2.46
C LYS A 213 20.53 -6.61 1.66
N ALA A 214 20.42 -6.33 0.37
CA ALA A 214 19.45 -6.98 -0.50
C ALA A 214 19.69 -8.49 -0.60
N ILE A 215 20.95 -8.91 -0.81
CA ILE A 215 21.36 -10.32 -0.84
C ILE A 215 21.09 -10.99 0.51
N ASP A 216 21.28 -10.29 1.62
CA ASP A 216 21.05 -10.84 2.96
C ASP A 216 19.58 -11.19 3.20
N VAL A 217 18.66 -10.33 2.77
CA VAL A 217 17.24 -10.49 3.06
C VAL A 217 16.46 -11.20 1.96
N THR A 218 17.05 -11.40 0.77
CA THR A 218 16.35 -12.08 -0.32
C THR A 218 16.08 -13.55 0.03
N THR A 219 14.83 -13.97 -0.13
CA THR A 219 14.42 -15.36 0.00
C THR A 219 14.86 -16.15 -1.22
N VAL A 220 15.71 -17.18 -1.03
CA VAL A 220 16.26 -18.01 -2.11
C VAL A 220 16.04 -19.50 -1.83
N PRO A 221 15.48 -20.28 -2.78
CA PRO A 221 14.88 -19.83 -4.04
C PRO A 221 13.60 -19.02 -3.82
N HIS A 222 13.25 -18.19 -4.81
CA HIS A 222 11.98 -17.46 -4.81
C HIS A 222 10.78 -18.41 -4.74
N VAL A 223 9.78 -18.02 -3.94
CA VAL A 223 8.48 -18.68 -3.82
C VAL A 223 7.38 -17.64 -4.05
N ASP A 224 6.48 -17.89 -4.99
CA ASP A 224 5.38 -16.96 -5.26
C ASP A 224 4.47 -16.84 -4.04
N GLY A 225 4.15 -15.60 -3.64
CA GLY A 225 3.20 -15.32 -2.58
C GLY A 225 1.80 -15.82 -2.95
N MET A 226 1.19 -16.61 -2.06
CA MET A 226 -0.14 -17.16 -2.31
C MET A 226 -1.23 -16.16 -1.93
N SER A 227 -2.05 -15.77 -2.91
CA SER A 227 -3.38 -15.19 -2.66
C SER A 227 -4.43 -15.99 -3.43
N GLN A 228 -5.47 -16.46 -2.75
CA GLN A 228 -6.62 -17.10 -3.37
C GLN A 228 -7.86 -16.25 -3.06
N PRO A 229 -8.23 -15.32 -3.97
CA PRO A 229 -9.32 -14.41 -3.68
C PRO A 229 -10.66 -15.15 -3.52
N VAL A 230 -11.36 -14.89 -2.42
CA VAL A 230 -12.69 -15.45 -2.15
C VAL A 230 -13.73 -14.34 -2.31
N LYS A 231 -14.73 -14.57 -3.16
CA LYS A 231 -15.83 -13.63 -3.41
C LYS A 231 -17.08 -14.05 -2.65
N GLU A 232 -17.71 -13.09 -2.00
CA GLU A 232 -19.00 -13.23 -1.33
C GLU A 232 -19.94 -12.13 -1.83
N GLU A 233 -21.13 -12.55 -2.29
CA GLU A 233 -22.19 -11.63 -2.71
C GLU A 233 -23.17 -11.42 -1.55
N LYS A 234 -23.45 -10.16 -1.20
CA LYS A 234 -24.44 -9.75 -0.20
C LYS A 234 -25.38 -8.72 -0.80
N ASP A 235 -26.47 -8.43 -0.09
CA ASP A 235 -27.39 -7.37 -0.52
C ASP A 235 -26.64 -6.02 -0.60
N GLY A 236 -26.62 -5.45 -1.81
CA GLY A 236 -25.98 -4.17 -2.12
C GLY A 236 -24.45 -4.15 -2.21
N VAL A 237 -23.75 -5.28 -2.00
CA VAL A 237 -22.28 -5.33 -2.05
C VAL A 237 -21.71 -6.69 -2.46
N THR A 238 -20.66 -6.66 -3.28
CA THR A 238 -19.75 -7.79 -3.49
C THR A 238 -18.48 -7.57 -2.66
N ILE A 239 -18.11 -8.53 -1.82
CA ILE A 239 -16.88 -8.50 -1.02
C ILE A 239 -15.90 -9.52 -1.60
N THR A 240 -14.72 -9.07 -2.02
CA THR A 240 -13.61 -9.95 -2.38
C THR A 240 -12.56 -9.91 -1.27
N THR A 241 -12.31 -11.03 -0.60
CA THR A 241 -11.17 -11.18 0.31
C THR A 241 -9.96 -11.58 -0.52
N PHE A 242 -8.91 -10.76 -0.56
CA PHE A 242 -7.69 -11.09 -1.30
C PHE A 242 -6.70 -11.89 -0.47
N VAL A 243 -6.47 -11.46 0.77
CA VAL A 243 -5.52 -12.08 1.68
C VAL A 243 -6.00 -11.90 3.13
N LYS A 244 -5.70 -12.89 3.95
CA LYS A 244 -5.73 -12.82 5.41
C LYS A 244 -4.35 -13.28 5.90
N GLY A 245 -3.43 -12.33 6.01
CA GLY A 245 -2.04 -12.58 6.35
C GLY A 245 -1.77 -12.40 7.83
N GLU A 246 -0.51 -12.56 8.20
CA GLU A 246 -0.01 -12.30 9.56
C GLU A 246 -0.07 -10.82 9.93
N PHE A 247 0.28 -9.94 8.98
CA PHE A 247 0.40 -8.50 9.23
C PHE A 247 -0.86 -7.70 8.90
N PHE A 248 -1.64 -8.19 7.93
CA PHE A 248 -2.85 -7.53 7.47
C PHE A 248 -3.77 -8.47 6.70
N SER A 249 -5.05 -8.11 6.68
CA SER A 249 -6.05 -8.63 5.77
C SER A 249 -6.49 -7.54 4.79
N VAL A 250 -6.71 -7.89 3.51
CA VAL A 250 -7.12 -6.93 2.46
C VAL A 250 -8.33 -7.44 1.71
N TYR A 251 -9.27 -6.52 1.49
CA TYR A 251 -10.56 -6.76 0.85
C TYR A 251 -10.83 -5.71 -0.21
N LYS A 252 -11.64 -6.08 -1.21
CA LYS A 252 -12.36 -5.13 -2.04
C LYS A 252 -13.85 -5.16 -1.73
N TRP A 253 -14.44 -4.00 -1.46
CA TRP A 253 -15.89 -3.82 -1.38
C TRP A 253 -16.37 -3.13 -2.64
N LYS A 254 -17.23 -3.80 -3.40
CA LYS A 254 -17.92 -3.23 -4.56
C LYS A 254 -19.38 -3.01 -4.23
N ILE A 255 -19.71 -1.77 -3.90
CA ILE A 255 -21.03 -1.35 -3.44
C ILE A 255 -21.79 -0.81 -4.65
N HIS A 256 -23.00 -1.31 -4.88
CA HIS A 256 -23.81 -0.96 -6.05
C HIS A 256 -25.18 -0.36 -5.71
N LYS A 257 -25.53 -0.29 -4.42
CA LYS A 257 -26.78 0.32 -3.95
C LYS A 257 -26.66 0.85 -2.53
N GLU A 258 -26.86 -0.03 -1.55
CA GLU A 258 -26.85 0.30 -0.13
C GLU A 258 -26.52 -0.98 0.63
N THR A 259 -25.60 -0.93 1.58
CA THR A 259 -25.31 -2.06 2.45
C THR A 259 -24.92 -1.58 3.85
N SER A 260 -25.14 -2.42 4.85
CA SER A 260 -24.77 -2.12 6.25
C SER A 260 -23.63 -3.03 6.69
N PHE A 261 -22.66 -2.44 7.38
CA PHE A 261 -21.54 -3.13 7.98
C PHE A 261 -21.58 -2.95 9.50
N THR A 262 -20.98 -3.91 10.20
CA THR A 262 -20.62 -3.77 11.60
C THR A 262 -19.11 -3.65 11.66
N GLN A 263 -18.60 -2.63 12.35
CA GLN A 263 -17.18 -2.57 12.67
C GLN A 263 -16.89 -3.53 13.83
N ASP A 264 -16.38 -4.72 13.50
CA ASP A 264 -16.00 -5.78 14.42
C ASP A 264 -14.48 -6.01 14.51
N GLN A 265 -13.69 -5.23 13.79
CA GLN A 265 -12.23 -5.25 13.83
C GLN A 265 -11.67 -4.22 14.81
N LEU A 266 -10.35 -4.25 15.03
CA LEU A 266 -9.67 -3.21 15.81
C LEU A 266 -9.84 -1.84 15.15
N PHE A 267 -9.67 -1.75 13.84
CA PHE A 267 -10.01 -0.59 13.02
C PHE A 267 -9.98 -1.01 11.54
N LEU A 268 -10.65 -0.26 10.66
CA LEU A 268 -10.60 -0.49 9.21
C LEU A 268 -9.94 0.71 8.53
N LEU A 269 -9.06 0.43 7.58
CA LEU A 269 -8.44 1.40 6.70
C LEU A 269 -9.13 1.33 5.34
N CYS A 270 -9.77 2.41 4.93
CA CYS A 270 -10.65 2.44 3.77
C CYS A 270 -10.14 3.44 2.73
N SER A 271 -10.02 3.00 1.48
CA SER A 271 -9.62 3.84 0.36
C SER A 271 -10.60 3.67 -0.80
N VAL A 272 -11.30 4.74 -1.18
CA VAL A 272 -12.24 4.73 -2.30
C VAL A 272 -11.47 4.84 -3.61
N ILE A 273 -11.48 3.79 -4.42
CA ILE A 273 -10.71 3.73 -5.67
C ILE A 273 -11.53 4.08 -6.90
N THR A 274 -12.87 3.95 -6.83
CA THR A 274 -13.79 4.28 -7.94
C THR A 274 -15.13 4.73 -7.39
N GLY A 275 -15.79 5.63 -8.12
CA GLY A 275 -17.20 5.99 -7.88
C GLY A 275 -17.40 6.94 -6.71
N GLU A 276 -18.63 6.99 -6.23
CA GLU A 276 -19.07 7.90 -5.18
C GLU A 276 -20.22 7.30 -4.35
N GLY A 277 -20.41 7.84 -3.15
CA GLY A 277 -21.46 7.44 -2.23
C GLY A 277 -21.43 8.25 -0.96
N GLU A 278 -22.13 7.76 0.06
CA GLU A 278 -22.17 8.34 1.39
C GLU A 278 -22.00 7.24 2.43
N LEU A 279 -21.19 7.50 3.45
CA LEU A 279 -21.17 6.74 4.68
C LEU A 279 -22.13 7.39 5.67
N ILE A 280 -23.04 6.59 6.24
CA ILE A 280 -24.03 7.06 7.21
C ILE A 280 -23.78 6.36 8.54
N GLN A 281 -23.53 7.13 9.59
CA GLN A 281 -23.27 6.60 10.93
C GLN A 281 -23.76 7.59 11.99
N HIS A 282 -24.43 7.08 13.03
CA HIS A 282 -25.00 7.90 14.12
C HIS A 282 -25.91 9.06 13.68
N GLY A 283 -26.52 8.96 12.50
CA GLY A 283 -27.36 10.02 11.91
C GLY A 283 -26.57 11.08 11.13
N GLU A 284 -25.24 11.01 11.15
CA GLU A 284 -24.34 11.84 10.34
C GLU A 284 -24.09 11.18 8.97
N ARG A 285 -23.79 12.02 7.98
CA ARG A 285 -23.49 11.60 6.60
C ARG A 285 -22.13 12.15 6.21
N PHE A 286 -21.29 11.28 5.66
CA PHE A 286 -19.94 11.59 5.22
C PHE A 286 -19.83 11.25 3.73
N LEU A 287 -19.42 12.22 2.92
CA LEU A 287 -19.30 12.04 1.49
C LEU A 287 -18.13 11.11 1.17
N LEU A 288 -18.37 10.13 0.31
CA LEU A 288 -17.35 9.24 -0.25
C LEU A 288 -17.19 9.55 -1.73
N GLN A 289 -15.98 9.89 -2.15
CA GLN A 289 -15.63 10.09 -3.55
C GLN A 289 -14.34 9.31 -3.85
N LYS A 290 -14.09 9.00 -5.12
CA LYS A 290 -12.80 8.46 -5.55
C LYS A 290 -11.67 9.33 -4.97
N GLY A 291 -10.77 8.70 -4.23
CA GLY A 291 -9.67 9.35 -3.53
C GLY A 291 -9.95 9.74 -2.07
N SER A 292 -11.14 9.46 -1.54
CA SER A 292 -11.38 9.54 -0.10
C SER A 292 -10.63 8.41 0.62
N HIS A 293 -9.89 8.78 1.67
CA HIS A 293 -9.18 7.88 2.56
C HIS A 293 -9.62 8.13 3.99
N PHE A 294 -10.01 7.08 4.71
CA PHE A 294 -10.54 7.20 6.06
C PHE A 294 -10.33 5.95 6.90
N ILE A 295 -10.44 6.12 8.20
CA ILE A 295 -10.40 5.05 9.20
C ILE A 295 -11.79 4.90 9.81
N ILE A 296 -12.25 3.66 9.99
CA ILE A 296 -13.37 3.36 10.88
C ILE A 296 -12.80 2.86 12.21
N PRO A 297 -12.87 3.66 13.30
CA PRO A 297 -12.24 3.31 14.57
C PRO A 297 -12.86 2.08 15.25
N HIS A 298 -12.17 1.54 16.24
CA HIS A 298 -12.67 0.46 17.10
C HIS A 298 -14.04 0.79 17.70
N GLN A 299 -14.92 -0.21 17.77
CA GLN A 299 -16.24 -0.10 18.43
C GLN A 299 -17.11 1.07 17.93
N SER A 300 -16.89 1.54 16.70
CA SER A 300 -17.77 2.55 16.06
C SER A 300 -19.18 2.01 15.81
N GLY A 301 -19.39 0.69 15.91
CA GLY A 301 -20.70 0.04 15.79
C GLY A 301 -21.09 -0.19 14.34
N THR A 302 -22.39 -0.06 14.05
CA THR A 302 -22.91 -0.24 12.70
C THR A 302 -22.80 1.05 11.90
N PHE A 303 -22.46 0.92 10.64
CA PHE A 303 -22.47 2.02 9.67
C PHE A 303 -23.05 1.51 8.36
N LYS A 304 -23.53 2.46 7.56
CA LYS A 304 -24.10 2.17 6.25
C LYS A 304 -23.26 2.83 5.17
N ILE A 305 -23.12 2.19 4.03
CA ILE A 305 -22.62 2.84 2.82
C ILE A 305 -23.69 2.74 1.74
N GLN A 306 -24.03 3.89 1.14
CA GLN A 306 -25.01 4.01 0.06
C GLN A 306 -24.35 4.67 -1.15
N GLY A 307 -24.55 4.13 -2.35
CA GLY A 307 -24.00 4.67 -3.59
C GLY A 307 -23.49 3.59 -4.53
N ASN A 308 -22.60 4.00 -5.44
CA ASN A 308 -21.93 3.13 -6.39
C ASN A 308 -20.43 3.41 -6.35
N CYS A 309 -19.73 2.67 -5.50
CA CYS A 309 -18.30 2.88 -5.25
C CYS A 309 -17.56 1.55 -5.03
N GLU A 310 -16.27 1.56 -5.34
CA GLU A 310 -15.35 0.47 -5.01
C GLU A 310 -14.32 0.98 -4.00
N LEU A 311 -14.11 0.22 -2.93
CA LEU A 311 -13.14 0.51 -1.89
C LEU A 311 -12.16 -0.65 -1.74
N ILE A 312 -10.89 -0.34 -1.53
CA ILE A 312 -9.97 -1.29 -0.90
C ILE A 312 -9.98 -1.02 0.60
N VAL A 313 -10.16 -2.08 1.36
CA VAL A 313 -10.26 -2.04 2.81
C VAL A 313 -9.24 -2.99 3.41
N SER A 314 -8.53 -2.55 4.44
CA SER A 314 -7.60 -3.40 5.20
C SER A 314 -7.75 -3.24 6.70
N HIS A 315 -7.35 -4.26 7.43
CA HIS A 315 -7.15 -4.22 8.88
C HIS A 315 -5.98 -5.15 9.24
N VAL A 316 -5.46 -5.01 10.46
CA VAL A 316 -4.53 -5.98 11.05
C VAL A 316 -5.23 -7.29 11.40
#